data_AF-A0AAE9XTX1-F1
#
_entry.id   AF-A0AAE9XTX1-F1
#
_cell.length_a   1.000
_cell.length_b   1.000
_cell.length_c   1.000
_cell.angle_alpha   90.00
_cell.angle_beta   90.00
_cell.angle_gamma   90.00
#
_symmetry.space_group_name_H-M   'P 1'
#
loop_
_entity.id
_entity.type
_entity.pdbx_description
1 polymer ?
#
loop_
_entity_poly.entity_id
_entity_poly.type
_entity_poly.pdbx_seq_one_letter_code
_entity_poly.pdbx_strand_id
1 'polypeptide(L)'
;MIRKTLGALAALACLAAPASAAVNTFDFTGSPSIANEMSFTGDNGLNVTVTGYELLYIGLDFLPDQVSQNSAGLGVHGYPQDDNELDGDLFTTEALVFEFDWVVSAQSIALSLFNTETESFLWWTFPEAADAFNIYSFSNGSWSLFDGNLAENPYDFNGGLGTQKFAIAAHDANSDFRVAGLTVSAIPEPATWLMMIMGFGLVGIASRRRSVAAAA
;
A
#
# COMPACT_ATOMS: atom_id res chain seq x y z
N MET A 1 13.82 16.83 -66.81
CA MET A 1 13.78 15.58 -66.00
C MET A 1 14.89 15.65 -64.96
N ILE A 2 14.64 15.04 -63.80
CA ILE A 2 15.53 14.82 -62.62
C ILE A 2 15.26 15.76 -61.44
N ARG A 3 14.56 15.16 -60.47
CA ARG A 3 14.08 15.62 -59.16
C ARG A 3 15.24 15.63 -58.15
N LYS A 4 15.30 16.61 -57.24
CA LYS A 4 15.86 16.42 -55.88
C LYS A 4 15.09 17.28 -54.88
N THR A 5 14.10 16.64 -54.27
CA THR A 5 13.34 17.09 -53.10
C THR A 5 14.25 17.14 -51.87
N LEU A 6 14.51 18.33 -51.31
CA LEU A 6 15.13 18.46 -49.99
C LEU A 6 14.12 18.00 -48.93
N GLY A 7 14.48 16.95 -48.20
CA GLY A 7 13.66 16.33 -47.16
C GLY A 7 13.50 17.24 -45.95
N ALA A 8 12.24 17.38 -45.52
CA ALA A 8 11.88 17.94 -44.23
C ALA A 8 12.41 17.05 -43.11
N LEU A 9 13.35 17.56 -42.31
CA LEU A 9 13.74 16.95 -41.05
C LEU A 9 12.74 17.42 -39.99
N ALA A 10 11.64 16.68 -39.84
CA ALA A 10 10.70 16.91 -38.75
C ALA A 10 11.39 16.54 -37.43
N ALA A 11 11.73 17.56 -36.64
CA ALA A 11 12.11 17.41 -35.25
C ALA A 11 10.87 16.93 -34.47
N LEU A 12 10.70 15.60 -34.36
CA LEU A 12 9.85 15.01 -33.31
C LEU A 12 10.54 15.31 -31.97
N ALA A 13 10.24 16.48 -31.41
CA ALA A 13 10.42 16.71 -29.99
C ALA A 13 9.40 15.82 -29.27
N CYS A 14 9.82 14.60 -28.93
CA CYS A 14 9.10 13.78 -27.96
C CYS A 14 9.08 14.57 -26.65
N LEU A 15 7.95 15.21 -26.37
CA LEU A 15 7.61 15.72 -25.05
C LEU A 15 7.55 14.49 -24.14
N ALA A 16 8.68 14.15 -23.51
CA ALA A 16 8.68 13.27 -22.36
C ALA A 16 7.90 14.03 -21.28
N ALA A 17 6.59 13.77 -21.20
CA ALA A 17 5.80 14.24 -20.09
C ALA A 17 6.47 13.72 -18.80
N PRO A 18 6.62 14.54 -17.76
CA PRO A 18 7.10 14.04 -16.48
C PRO A 18 6.20 12.88 -16.08
N ALA A 19 6.80 11.73 -15.76
CA ALA A 19 6.08 10.61 -15.16
C ALA A 19 5.61 11.08 -13.79
N SER A 20 4.37 11.57 -13.73
CA SER A 20 3.70 11.88 -12.46
C SER A 20 3.44 10.55 -11.75
N ALA A 21 3.84 10.45 -10.48
CA ALA A 21 3.54 9.28 -9.66
C ALA A 21 2.02 9.11 -9.58
N ALA A 22 1.50 8.05 -10.19
CA ALA A 22 0.07 7.79 -10.20
C ALA A 22 -0.40 7.39 -8.79
N VAL A 23 -1.43 8.09 -8.30
CA VAL A 23 -2.13 7.75 -7.06
C VAL A 23 -3.13 6.65 -7.37
N ASN A 24 -3.17 5.61 -6.54
CA ASN A 24 -4.11 4.51 -6.60
C ASN A 24 -4.89 4.47 -5.29
N THR A 25 -6.20 4.30 -5.40
CA THR A 25 -7.10 4.12 -4.26
C THR A 25 -7.67 2.71 -4.34
N PHE A 26 -7.56 1.97 -3.25
CA PHE A 26 -8.17 0.67 -3.08
C PHE A 26 -9.41 0.83 -2.21
N ASP A 27 -10.55 0.35 -2.72
CA ASP A 27 -11.77 0.15 -1.96
C ASP A 27 -11.83 -1.32 -1.58
N PHE A 28 -11.85 -1.59 -0.27
CA PHE A 28 -11.92 -2.95 0.23
C PHE A 28 -13.30 -3.34 0.74
N THR A 29 -14.30 -2.48 0.59
CA THR A 29 -15.69 -2.86 0.85
C THR A 29 -16.18 -3.86 -0.19
N GLY A 30 -17.09 -4.75 0.21
CA GLY A 30 -17.54 -5.81 -0.68
C GLY A 30 -18.69 -6.64 -0.13
N SER A 31 -19.01 -7.70 -0.87
CA SER A 31 -19.91 -8.73 -0.36
C SER A 31 -19.20 -9.61 0.68
N PRO A 32 -19.91 -10.16 1.68
CA PRO A 32 -19.35 -11.09 2.65
C PRO A 32 -18.52 -12.19 1.99
N SER A 33 -17.23 -12.26 2.31
CA SER A 33 -16.33 -13.31 1.84
C SER A 33 -15.21 -13.58 2.84
N ILE A 34 -14.68 -14.80 2.83
CA ILE A 34 -13.58 -15.24 3.67
C ILE A 34 -12.59 -15.99 2.77
N ALA A 35 -11.31 -15.68 2.88
CA ALA A 35 -10.25 -16.30 2.09
C ALA A 35 -8.92 -16.27 2.83
N ASN A 36 -8.00 -17.18 2.52
CA ASN A 36 -6.65 -17.15 3.09
C ASN A 36 -5.87 -15.89 2.66
N GLU A 37 -6.18 -15.35 1.48
CA GLU A 37 -5.64 -14.12 0.95
C GLU A 37 -6.68 -13.47 0.03
N MET A 38 -6.62 -12.14 -0.11
CA MET A 38 -7.45 -11.38 -1.05
C MET A 38 -6.59 -10.44 -1.87
N SER A 39 -6.82 -10.40 -3.18
CA SER A 39 -6.09 -9.51 -4.08
C SER A 39 -7.01 -8.45 -4.67
N PHE A 40 -6.51 -7.22 -4.72
CA PHE A 40 -7.20 -6.06 -5.27
C PHE A 40 -6.33 -5.40 -6.32
N THR A 41 -6.94 -4.94 -7.41
CA THR A 41 -6.25 -4.27 -8.51
C THR A 41 -6.67 -2.80 -8.54
N GLY A 42 -5.71 -1.89 -8.37
CA GLY A 42 -5.92 -0.45 -8.50
C GLY A 42 -6.00 0.01 -9.96
N ASP A 43 -6.40 1.26 -10.17
CA ASP A 43 -6.67 1.85 -11.49
C ASP A 43 -5.53 1.73 -12.51
N ASN A 44 -4.27 1.67 -12.03
CA ASN A 44 -3.08 1.59 -12.89
C ASN A 44 -2.50 0.17 -13.02
N GLY A 45 -3.27 -0.86 -12.64
CA GLY A 45 -2.82 -2.26 -12.67
C GLY A 45 -1.87 -2.64 -11.53
N LEU A 46 -1.69 -1.75 -10.54
CA LEU A 46 -1.01 -2.07 -9.29
C LEU A 46 -1.87 -3.04 -8.49
N ASN A 47 -1.36 -4.22 -8.18
CA ASN A 47 -2.05 -5.15 -7.30
C ASN A 47 -1.56 -5.02 -5.86
N VAL A 48 -2.48 -5.22 -4.92
CA VAL A 48 -2.19 -5.45 -3.51
C VAL A 48 -2.80 -6.79 -3.13
N THR A 49 -2.02 -7.63 -2.46
CA THR A 49 -2.49 -8.85 -1.81
C THR A 49 -2.53 -8.62 -0.31
N VAL A 50 -3.65 -9.00 0.30
CA VAL A 50 -3.91 -8.86 1.72
C VAL A 50 -3.99 -10.25 2.34
N THR A 51 -3.34 -10.43 3.49
CA THR A 51 -3.35 -11.68 4.26
C THR A 51 -3.63 -11.38 5.73
N GLY A 52 -4.44 -12.21 6.38
CA GLY A 52 -4.81 -12.10 7.79
C GLY A 52 -3.82 -12.83 8.67
N TYR A 53 -3.63 -12.33 9.88
CA TYR A 53 -2.74 -12.93 10.87
C TYR A 53 -3.22 -12.64 12.28
N GLU A 54 -2.87 -13.54 13.18
CA GLU A 54 -2.89 -13.33 14.63
C GLU A 54 -1.46 -13.07 15.11
N LEU A 55 -1.23 -12.01 15.87
CA LEU A 55 0.04 -11.65 16.50
C LEU A 55 -0.03 -12.00 17.98
N LEU A 56 0.97 -12.73 18.47
CA LEU A 56 1.11 -12.96 19.90
C LEU A 56 1.79 -11.74 20.55
N TYR A 57 1.25 -11.21 21.65
CA TYR A 57 1.83 -10.04 22.34
C TYR A 57 3.29 -10.27 22.81
N ILE A 58 3.73 -11.52 22.89
CA ILE A 58 5.07 -11.94 23.37
C ILE A 58 6.12 -12.14 22.26
N GLY A 59 5.81 -11.80 21.02
CA GLY A 59 6.75 -11.81 19.89
C GLY A 59 6.03 -11.41 18.60
N LEU A 60 6.68 -10.63 17.72
CA LEU A 60 6.12 -10.22 16.41
C LEU A 60 6.06 -11.39 15.41
N ASP A 61 5.57 -12.54 15.88
CA ASP A 61 5.34 -13.74 15.10
C ASP A 61 3.89 -13.69 14.62
N PHE A 62 3.74 -13.43 13.33
CA PHE A 62 2.47 -13.41 12.64
C PHE A 62 2.07 -14.87 12.34
N LEU A 63 1.06 -15.38 13.04
CA LEU A 63 0.44 -16.68 12.77
C LEU A 63 -0.61 -16.50 11.66
N PRO A 64 -0.52 -17.23 10.53
CA PRO A 64 -1.44 -17.03 9.43
C PRO A 64 -2.89 -17.28 9.81
N ASP A 65 -3.77 -16.40 9.37
CA ASP A 65 -5.22 -16.53 9.51
C ASP A 65 -5.95 -16.10 8.22
N GLN A 66 -7.27 -16.18 8.22
CA GLN A 66 -8.09 -15.84 7.06
C GLN A 66 -8.42 -14.35 7.06
N VAL A 67 -8.47 -13.76 5.88
CA VAL A 67 -9.02 -12.42 5.66
C VAL A 67 -10.53 -12.54 5.53
N SER A 68 -11.26 -11.66 6.20
CA SER A 68 -12.69 -11.46 6.03
C SER A 68 -12.95 -10.16 5.26
N GLN A 69 -14.02 -10.11 4.47
CA GLN A 69 -14.47 -8.91 3.77
C GLN A 69 -15.98 -8.79 3.89
N ASN A 70 -16.49 -7.57 4.10
CA ASN A 70 -17.91 -7.26 4.00
C ASN A 70 -18.12 -5.80 3.54
N SER A 71 -19.33 -5.27 3.71
CA SER A 71 -19.67 -3.89 3.30
C SER A 71 -18.94 -2.80 4.08
N ALA A 72 -18.34 -3.13 5.22
CA ALA A 72 -17.54 -2.20 6.02
C ALA A 72 -16.05 -2.27 5.64
N GLY A 73 -15.53 -3.38 5.14
CA GLY A 73 -14.15 -3.49 4.68
C GLY A 73 -13.54 -4.85 5.03
N LEU A 74 -12.22 -4.87 5.18
CA LEU A 74 -11.46 -6.06 5.57
C LEU A 74 -11.33 -6.17 7.09
N GLY A 75 -11.44 -7.39 7.57
CA GLY A 75 -10.98 -7.79 8.90
C GLY A 75 -10.25 -9.12 8.81
N VAL A 76 -9.98 -9.73 9.96
CA VAL A 76 -9.51 -11.11 10.06
C VAL A 76 -10.73 -11.99 10.35
N HIS A 77 -10.63 -13.28 10.06
CA HIS A 77 -11.61 -14.28 10.47
C HIS A 77 -10.87 -15.33 11.26
N GLY A 78 -10.99 -15.26 12.58
CA GLY A 78 -10.25 -16.08 13.52
C GLY A 78 -11.16 -16.94 14.39
N TYR A 79 -10.91 -16.96 15.70
CA TYR A 79 -11.53 -17.87 16.66
C TYR A 79 -13.06 -17.98 16.54
N PRO A 80 -13.71 -19.09 16.97
CA PRO A 80 -15.10 -19.44 16.63
C PRO A 80 -16.22 -18.47 17.07
N GLN A 81 -15.89 -17.32 17.67
CA GLN A 81 -16.80 -16.31 18.23
C GLN A 81 -16.43 -14.88 17.78
N ASP A 82 -15.64 -14.77 16.72
CA ASP A 82 -15.18 -13.51 16.13
C ASP A 82 -16.26 -12.90 15.21
N ASP A 83 -16.43 -11.57 15.28
CA ASP A 83 -17.29 -10.75 14.42
C ASP A 83 -16.61 -10.37 13.08
N ASN A 84 -15.43 -10.94 12.87
CA ASN A 84 -14.55 -10.87 11.72
C ASN A 84 -13.92 -9.50 11.53
N GLU A 85 -13.68 -8.76 12.59
CA GLU A 85 -13.05 -7.44 12.57
C GLU A 85 -11.52 -7.58 12.64
N LEU A 86 -10.79 -6.50 12.84
CA LEU A 86 -9.45 -6.58 13.41
C LEU A 86 -9.61 -6.32 14.89
N ASP A 87 -9.46 -7.36 15.69
CA ASP A 87 -9.57 -7.27 17.13
C ASP A 87 -8.20 -7.29 17.83
N GLY A 88 -8.18 -6.70 19.02
CA GLY A 88 -7.14 -6.96 19.99
C GLY A 88 -7.73 -7.67 21.20
N ASP A 89 -6.96 -8.55 21.83
CA ASP A 89 -7.22 -9.14 23.14
C ASP A 89 -5.97 -8.95 24.04
N LEU A 90 -6.07 -9.34 25.30
CA LEU A 90 -5.02 -9.24 26.31
C LEU A 90 -3.72 -9.97 25.95
N PHE A 91 -3.77 -10.92 25.01
CA PHE A 91 -2.63 -11.78 24.68
C PHE A 91 -2.34 -11.87 23.19
N THR A 92 -3.32 -11.53 22.34
CA THR A 92 -3.23 -11.65 20.89
C THR A 92 -3.84 -10.43 20.24
N THR A 93 -3.40 -10.10 19.04
CA THR A 93 -4.03 -9.06 18.24
C THR A 93 -4.03 -9.48 16.78
N GLU A 94 -5.08 -9.17 16.08
CA GLU A 94 -5.20 -9.46 14.67
C GLU A 94 -4.49 -8.40 13.84
N ALA A 95 -4.01 -8.80 12.67
CA ALA A 95 -3.43 -7.92 11.70
C ALA A 95 -3.75 -8.30 10.27
N LEU A 96 -3.82 -7.27 9.43
CA LEU A 96 -3.79 -7.39 7.98
C LEU A 96 -2.42 -6.97 7.47
N VAL A 97 -1.82 -7.84 6.67
CA VAL A 97 -0.58 -7.56 5.94
C VAL A 97 -0.92 -7.22 4.50
N PHE A 98 -0.47 -6.07 4.04
CA PHE A 98 -0.61 -5.59 2.67
C PHE A 98 0.71 -5.76 1.94
N GLU A 99 0.69 -6.47 0.81
CA GLU A 99 1.84 -6.70 -0.06
C GLU A 99 1.55 -6.25 -1.48
N PHE A 100 2.35 -5.33 -2.00
CA PHE A 100 2.21 -4.78 -3.35
C PHE A 100 3.15 -5.46 -4.34
N ASP A 101 2.78 -5.44 -5.62
CA ASP A 101 3.64 -5.93 -6.70
C ASP A 101 5.00 -5.21 -6.77
N TRP A 102 5.03 -3.94 -6.35
CA TRP A 102 6.23 -3.10 -6.30
C TRP A 102 6.22 -2.14 -5.11
N VAL A 103 7.34 -1.46 -4.87
CA VAL A 103 7.43 -0.46 -3.79
C VAL A 103 6.48 0.71 -4.07
N VAL A 104 5.65 1.03 -3.09
CA VAL A 104 4.75 2.19 -3.10
C VAL A 104 5.08 3.15 -1.98
N SER A 105 4.56 4.37 -2.07
CA SER A 105 4.46 5.28 -0.93
C SER A 105 3.01 5.27 -0.45
N ALA A 106 2.78 4.75 0.76
CA ALA A 106 1.47 4.80 1.39
C ALA A 106 1.12 6.25 1.71
N GLN A 107 -0.11 6.65 1.40
CA GLN A 107 -0.60 8.02 1.56
C GLN A 107 -1.60 8.10 2.69
N SER A 108 -2.66 7.29 2.65
CA SER A 108 -3.64 7.25 3.74
C SER A 108 -4.31 5.89 3.83
N ILE A 109 -4.85 5.59 5.01
CA ILE A 109 -5.73 4.45 5.21
C ILE A 109 -7.02 4.89 5.88
N ALA A 110 -8.14 4.37 5.37
CA ALA A 110 -9.46 4.57 5.94
C ALA A 110 -9.90 3.30 6.69
N LEU A 111 -10.38 3.51 7.91
CA LEU A 111 -10.96 2.49 8.76
C LEU A 111 -12.48 2.65 8.79
N SER A 112 -13.20 1.58 9.08
CA SER A 112 -14.64 1.60 9.36
C SER A 112 -14.91 0.82 10.65
N LEU A 113 -16.08 1.05 11.24
CA LEU A 113 -16.41 0.56 12.59
C LEU A 113 -15.41 1.02 13.66
N PHE A 114 -14.63 2.06 13.35
CA PHE A 114 -13.62 2.63 14.22
C PHE A 114 -14.22 3.74 15.07
N ASN A 115 -14.02 3.65 16.38
CA ASN A 115 -14.65 4.39 17.46
C ASN A 115 -16.19 4.29 17.44
N THR A 116 -16.75 3.15 17.03
CA THR A 116 -18.21 3.00 16.94
C THR A 116 -18.87 2.42 18.17
N GLU A 117 -18.13 1.70 19.02
CA GLU A 117 -18.72 1.02 20.18
C GLU A 117 -18.14 1.52 21.51
N THR A 118 -18.92 1.30 22.58
CA THR A 118 -18.45 1.45 23.96
C THR A 118 -18.18 0.05 24.49
N GLU A 119 -16.97 -0.46 24.29
CA GLU A 119 -16.66 -1.84 24.65
C GLU A 119 -16.59 -2.05 26.17
N SER A 120 -17.25 -3.12 26.63
CA SER A 120 -17.35 -3.50 28.05
C SER A 120 -16.77 -4.90 28.28
N PHE A 121 -15.48 -4.97 28.55
CA PHE A 121 -14.81 -6.24 28.83
C PHE A 121 -14.97 -6.67 30.31
N LEU A 122 -15.55 -7.84 30.55
CA LEU A 122 -15.57 -8.55 31.85
C LEU A 122 -15.93 -7.71 33.09
N TRP A 123 -17.14 -7.15 33.15
CA TRP A 123 -17.66 -6.38 34.30
C TRP A 123 -16.85 -5.12 34.67
N TRP A 124 -15.83 -4.79 33.87
CA TRP A 124 -14.98 -3.62 34.02
C TRP A 124 -15.22 -2.71 32.83
N THR A 125 -15.90 -1.58 33.07
CA THR A 125 -15.96 -0.50 32.10
C THR A 125 -14.61 0.19 32.11
N PHE A 126 -13.81 0.00 31.06
CA PHE A 126 -12.70 0.89 30.81
C PHE A 126 -13.26 2.27 30.45
N PRO A 127 -12.69 3.38 30.95
CA PRO A 127 -13.07 4.70 30.43
C PRO A 127 -12.81 4.67 28.93
N GLU A 128 -13.85 4.97 28.11
CA GLU A 128 -13.85 4.98 26.63
C GLU A 128 -12.42 5.05 26.08
N ALA A 129 -11.80 3.89 25.88
CA ALA A 129 -10.53 3.85 25.19
C ALA A 129 -10.92 3.95 23.73
N ALA A 130 -10.56 5.07 23.09
CA ALA A 130 -10.71 5.18 21.66
C ALA A 130 -9.99 3.99 21.01
N ASP A 131 -10.58 3.43 19.95
CA ASP A 131 -9.94 2.38 19.18
C ASP A 131 -8.57 2.85 18.73
N ALA A 132 -7.62 1.93 18.81
CA ALA A 132 -6.23 2.20 18.49
C ALA A 132 -5.67 1.10 17.61
N PHE A 133 -4.78 1.50 16.71
CA PHE A 133 -4.09 0.56 15.83
C PHE A 133 -2.59 0.85 15.76
N ASN A 134 -1.86 -0.16 15.32
CA ASN A 134 -0.44 -0.09 15.02
C ASN A 134 -0.20 -0.25 13.53
N ILE A 135 0.85 0.41 13.03
CA ILE A 135 1.39 0.17 11.70
C ILE A 135 2.78 -0.42 11.85
N TYR A 136 2.99 -1.59 11.24
CA TYR A 136 4.30 -2.20 11.12
C TYR A 136 4.80 -2.09 9.69
N SER A 137 6.08 -1.77 9.54
CA SER A 137 6.77 -1.80 8.24
C SER A 137 7.64 -3.03 8.16
N PHE A 138 7.71 -3.63 6.97
CA PHE A 138 8.62 -4.74 6.69
C PHE A 138 9.84 -4.24 5.92
N SER A 139 11.02 -4.44 6.48
CA SER A 139 12.28 -4.11 5.81
C SER A 139 13.37 -5.12 6.16
N ASN A 140 14.22 -5.45 5.18
CA ASN A 140 15.35 -6.37 5.38
C ASN A 140 15.00 -7.71 6.04
N GLY A 141 13.80 -8.26 5.77
CA GLY A 141 13.38 -9.54 6.32
C GLY A 141 12.83 -9.45 7.74
N SER A 142 12.51 -8.26 8.26
CA SER A 142 12.02 -8.09 9.62
C SER A 142 10.93 -7.03 9.72
N TRP A 143 10.01 -7.25 10.66
CA TRP A 143 8.97 -6.29 11.03
C TRP A 143 9.49 -5.31 12.08
N SER A 144 9.11 -4.05 11.93
CA SER A 144 9.33 -3.01 12.94
C SER A 144 8.12 -2.09 13.02
N LEU A 145 7.80 -1.62 14.24
CA LEU A 145 6.79 -0.60 14.44
C LEU A 145 7.19 0.66 13.67
N PHE A 146 6.33 1.07 12.74
CA PHE A 146 6.46 2.34 12.01
C PHE A 146 5.82 3.47 12.81
N ASP A 147 4.59 3.24 13.27
CA ASP A 147 3.82 4.16 14.10
C ASP A 147 2.79 3.35 14.92
N GLY A 148 2.34 3.86 16.06
CA GLY A 148 1.52 3.06 16.98
C GLY A 148 0.65 3.84 17.94
N ASN A 149 -0.35 3.13 18.48
CA ASN A 149 -1.43 3.67 19.32
C ASN A 149 -2.15 4.86 18.65
N LEU A 150 -2.58 4.64 17.41
CA LEU A 150 -3.15 5.66 16.54
C LEU A 150 -4.67 5.68 16.64
N ALA A 151 -5.25 6.87 16.82
CA ALA A 151 -6.70 7.08 16.95
C ALA A 151 -7.28 7.94 15.81
N GLU A 152 -6.56 8.08 14.69
CA GLU A 152 -6.96 8.93 13.56
C GLU A 152 -7.57 8.12 12.41
N ASN A 153 -8.69 8.60 11.85
CA ASN A 153 -9.35 7.96 10.72
C ASN A 153 -9.96 9.00 9.74
N PRO A 154 -9.53 9.05 8.47
CA PRO A 154 -8.43 8.28 7.90
C PRO A 154 -7.09 8.70 8.52
N TYR A 155 -6.18 7.75 8.68
CA TYR A 155 -4.81 8.04 9.08
C TYR A 155 -3.97 8.42 7.85
N ASP A 156 -3.25 9.53 7.96
CA ASP A 156 -2.38 10.06 6.92
C ASP A 156 -0.92 9.70 7.21
N PHE A 157 -0.32 8.92 6.31
CA PHE A 157 1.09 8.55 6.39
C PHE A 157 2.03 9.73 6.11
N ASN A 158 1.50 10.89 5.68
CA ASN A 158 2.23 12.06 5.21
C ASN A 158 3.26 11.71 4.12
N GLY A 159 2.96 10.68 3.31
CA GLY A 159 3.85 10.10 2.30
C GLY A 159 5.09 9.38 2.86
N GLY A 160 5.17 9.17 4.17
CA GLY A 160 6.36 8.74 4.90
C GLY A 160 6.67 7.24 4.86
N LEU A 161 5.72 6.39 4.46
CA LEU A 161 5.93 4.94 4.40
C LEU A 161 6.16 4.47 2.95
N GLY A 162 7.44 4.42 2.56
CA GLY A 162 7.88 3.81 1.31
C GLY A 162 8.16 2.32 1.49
N THR A 163 7.26 1.45 1.05
CA THR A 163 7.40 0.00 1.26
C THR A 163 6.66 -0.81 0.20
N GLN A 164 7.10 -2.07 0.01
CA GLN A 164 6.34 -3.08 -0.72
C GLN A 164 5.38 -3.82 0.22
N LYS A 165 5.66 -3.82 1.52
CA LYS A 165 4.93 -4.63 2.50
C LYS A 165 4.81 -3.92 3.84
N PHE A 166 3.59 -3.85 4.37
CA PHE A 166 3.32 -3.31 5.70
C PHE A 166 2.13 -4.05 6.33
N ALA A 167 1.94 -3.86 7.63
CA ALA A 167 0.83 -4.44 8.35
C ALA A 167 0.13 -3.39 9.19
N ILE A 168 -1.16 -3.62 9.42
CA ILE A 168 -1.95 -2.90 10.41
C ILE A 168 -2.51 -3.93 11.36
N ALA A 169 -2.37 -3.66 12.64
CA ALA A 169 -2.89 -4.49 13.71
C ALA A 169 -3.71 -3.66 14.67
N ALA A 170 -4.66 -4.28 15.37
CA ALA A 170 -5.23 -3.66 16.56
C ALA A 170 -4.12 -3.42 17.61
N HIS A 171 -4.31 -2.42 18.48
CA HIS A 171 -3.30 -2.05 19.48
C HIS A 171 -3.57 -2.70 20.85
N ASP A 172 -4.80 -2.63 21.34
CA ASP A 172 -5.19 -3.09 22.68
C ASP A 172 -6.43 -3.99 22.65
N ALA A 173 -6.74 -4.59 23.80
CA ALA A 173 -7.87 -5.50 24.01
C ALA A 173 -9.28 -4.91 23.74
N ASN A 174 -9.37 -3.64 23.40
CA ASN A 174 -10.62 -2.91 23.15
C ASN A 174 -10.51 -2.16 21.81
N SER A 175 -9.82 -2.72 20.82
CA SER A 175 -9.69 -2.12 19.51
C SER A 175 -10.32 -3.06 18.49
N ASP A 176 -11.46 -2.66 17.96
CA ASP A 176 -12.24 -3.37 16.96
C ASP A 176 -12.46 -2.44 15.76
N PHE A 177 -12.04 -2.86 14.57
CA PHE A 177 -12.26 -2.08 13.37
C PHE A 177 -12.08 -2.90 12.10
N ARG A 178 -12.46 -2.31 10.97
CA ARG A 178 -12.16 -2.84 9.64
C ARG A 178 -11.34 -1.86 8.82
N VAL A 179 -10.55 -2.39 7.90
CA VAL A 179 -9.84 -1.59 6.89
C VAL A 179 -10.74 -1.40 5.67
N ALA A 180 -11.26 -0.18 5.48
CA ALA A 180 -12.21 0.13 4.43
C ALA A 180 -11.55 0.52 3.10
N GLY A 181 -10.38 1.18 3.16
CA GLY A 181 -9.69 1.59 1.94
C GLY A 181 -8.28 2.08 2.18
N LEU A 182 -7.49 2.12 1.11
CA LEU A 182 -6.06 2.46 1.16
C LEU A 182 -5.67 3.30 -0.06
N THR A 183 -5.01 4.42 0.18
CA THR A 183 -4.48 5.29 -0.87
C THR A 183 -2.96 5.18 -0.89
N VAL A 184 -2.39 4.91 -2.07
CA VAL A 184 -0.94 4.81 -2.27
C VAL A 184 -0.53 5.53 -3.55
N SER A 185 0.72 5.96 -3.65
CA SER A 185 1.32 6.42 -4.91
C SER A 185 2.41 5.46 -5.36
N ALA A 186 2.40 5.10 -6.64
CA ALA A 186 3.47 4.28 -7.21
C ALA A 186 4.80 5.06 -7.18
N ILE A 187 5.85 4.44 -6.66
CA ILE A 187 7.21 4.99 -6.77
C ILE A 187 7.77 4.52 -8.12
N PRO A 188 8.16 5.42 -9.03
CA PRO A 188 8.64 5.04 -10.36
C PRO A 188 9.73 3.99 -10.30
N GLU A 189 9.49 2.85 -10.94
CA GLU A 189 10.38 1.70 -10.87
C GLU A 189 11.77 1.98 -11.45
N PRO A 190 12.81 1.21 -11.05
CA PRO A 190 14.15 1.24 -11.66
C PRO A 190 14.17 1.14 -13.19
N ALA A 191 13.16 0.53 -13.82
CA ALA A 191 13.03 0.52 -15.28
C ALA A 191 12.86 1.92 -15.88
N THR A 192 12.24 2.84 -15.14
CA THR A 192 12.13 4.26 -15.52
C THR A 192 13.51 4.91 -15.57
N TRP A 193 14.37 4.57 -14.61
CA TRP A 193 15.76 5.03 -14.60
C TRP A 193 16.55 4.48 -15.78
N LEU A 194 16.36 3.19 -16.11
CA LEU A 194 16.96 2.60 -17.29
C LEU A 194 16.45 3.22 -18.59
N MET A 195 15.16 3.54 -18.69
CA MET A 195 14.59 4.25 -19.83
C MET A 195 15.18 5.67 -19.94
N MET A 196 15.35 6.37 -18.81
CA MET A 196 16.02 7.67 -18.79
C MET A 196 17.48 7.57 -19.23
N ILE A 197 18.24 6.60 -18.70
CA ILE A 197 19.63 6.36 -19.09
C ILE A 197 19.73 6.00 -20.58
N MET A 198 18.84 5.14 -21.08
CA MET A 198 18.78 4.80 -22.49
C MET A 198 18.43 6.01 -23.34
N GLY A 199 17.45 6.82 -22.92
CA GLY A 199 17.07 8.07 -23.58
C GLY A 199 18.26 9.04 -23.67
N PHE A 200 18.95 9.29 -22.55
CA PHE A 200 20.14 10.13 -22.52
C PHE A 200 21.30 9.53 -23.33
N GLY A 201 21.48 8.22 -23.29
CA GLY A 201 22.48 7.50 -24.08
C GLY A 201 22.26 7.67 -25.59
N LEU A 202 21.02 7.53 -26.05
CA LEU A 202 20.65 7.75 -27.46
C LEU A 202 20.88 9.19 -27.89
N VAL A 203 20.51 10.17 -27.05
CA VAL A 203 20.78 11.60 -27.31
C VAL A 203 22.29 11.88 -27.40
N GLY A 204 23.09 11.31 -26.48
CA GLY A 204 24.54 11.43 -26.49
C GLY A 204 25.20 10.81 -27.73
N ILE A 205 24.71 9.65 -28.19
CA ILE A 205 25.18 9.02 -29.43
C ILE A 205 24.82 9.89 -30.64
N ALA A 206 23.60 10.40 -30.71
CA ALA A 206 23.15 11.25 -31.81
C ALA A 206 23.94 12.57 -31.90
N SER A 207 24.26 13.19 -30.75
CA SER A 207 25.06 14.42 -30.70
C SER A 207 26.52 14.19 -31.16
N ARG A 208 27.14 13.08 -30.75
CA ARG A 208 28.51 12.71 -31.18
C ARG A 208 28.60 12.43 -32.68
N ARG A 209 27.56 11.86 -33.30
CA ARG A 209 27.55 11.61 -34.75
C ARG A 209 27.49 12.90 -35.58
N ARG A 210 26.84 13.96 -35.06
CA ARG A 210 26.75 15.26 -35.75
C ARG A 210 28.07 16.02 -35.75
N SER A 211 28.85 15.96 -34.67
CA SER A 211 30.16 16.63 -34.61
C SER A 211 31.19 16.00 -35.55
N VAL A 212 31.16 14.68 -35.75
CA VAL A 212 32.04 13.99 -36.70
C VAL A 212 31.68 14.33 -38.16
N ALA A 213 30.39 14.45 -38.48
CA ALA A 213 29.95 14.81 -39.84
C ALA A 213 30.17 16.28 -40.22
N ALA A 214 30.34 17.18 -39.24
CA ALA A 214 30.61 18.60 -39.48
C ALA A 214 32.12 18.92 -39.57
N ALA A 215 33.00 17.99 -39.16
CA ALA A 215 34.46 18.11 -39.24
C ALA A 215 35.06 17.41 -40.47
N ALA A 216 34.24 16.75 -41.29
CA ALA A 216 34.60 16.10 -42.55
C ALA A 216 34.09 16.93 -43.74
#